data_AF-A0A9P9L4Q8-F1
#
_entry.id   AF-A0A9P9L4Q8-F1
#
_cell.length_a   1.000
_cell.length_b   1.000
_cell.length_c   1.000
_cell.angle_alpha   90.00
_cell.angle_beta   90.00
_cell.angle_gamma   90.00
#
_symmetry.space_group_name_H-M   'P 1'
#
loop_
_entity.id
_entity.type
_entity.pdbx_description
1 polymer ?
#
loop_
_entity_poly.entity_id
_entity_poly.type
_entity_poly.pdbx_seq_one_letter_code
_entity_poly.pdbx_strand_id
1 'polypeptide(L)'
;MSIANFPSLSPDEFTEACHHLESQYCHAKLGPERARWKLKVCTALCTDFSFEGGYTTYIQIRRPLQTDLDHGDLSLDLENFSFSDGKSHDVPGGDRDMMDAEEADEAAIVKPQSRPDVGLVEYEIHLHPTYRVPCLWFTLRNLPPDEPAFNIDTVFRRLVPDEYKAGLRALGAVGGISADHHPVTGVPSFFVHPCLLGDAISKFECDRTNYLMIWIGLVGGCVGLWVPKEMAIQ
;
A
#
# COMPACT_ATOMS: atom_id res chain seq x y z
N MET A 1 -10.79 19.25 19.91
CA MET A 1 -9.95 18.86 18.76
C MET A 1 -8.46 18.99 19.06
N SER A 2 -8.01 19.97 19.86
CA SER A 2 -6.62 19.98 20.38
C SER A 2 -6.24 18.67 21.09
N ILE A 3 -4.94 18.38 21.10
CA ILE A 3 -4.31 17.21 21.73
C ILE A 3 -3.79 17.62 23.11
N ALA A 4 -4.05 16.81 24.13
CA ALA A 4 -3.77 17.15 25.52
C ALA A 4 -2.27 17.12 25.89
N ASN A 5 -1.51 16.18 25.30
CA ASN A 5 -0.08 15.94 25.64
C ASN A 5 0.83 15.99 24.40
N PHE A 6 0.52 16.89 23.46
CA PHE A 6 1.21 17.02 22.18
C PHE A 6 2.74 17.10 22.35
N PRO A 7 3.55 16.29 21.62
CA PRO A 7 3.23 15.45 20.45
C PRO A 7 2.61 14.07 20.75
N SER A 8 2.50 13.66 22.00
CA SER A 8 1.91 12.37 22.39
C SER A 8 0.37 12.39 22.40
N LEU A 9 -0.22 11.25 22.04
CA LEU A 9 -1.66 11.00 21.99
C LEU A 9 -2.09 10.01 23.09
N SER A 10 -3.25 10.21 23.71
CA SER A 10 -3.93 9.14 24.43
C SER A 10 -4.49 8.07 23.45
N PRO A 11 -4.85 6.86 23.92
CA PRO A 11 -5.53 5.87 23.10
C PRO A 11 -6.84 6.39 22.47
N ASP A 12 -7.59 7.21 23.20
CA ASP A 12 -8.83 7.83 22.72
C ASP A 12 -8.53 8.90 21.65
N GLU A 13 -7.52 9.76 21.87
CA GLU A 13 -7.11 10.78 20.91
C GLU A 13 -6.58 10.16 19.62
N PHE A 14 -5.86 9.04 19.71
CA PHE A 14 -5.41 8.29 18.54
C PHE A 14 -6.57 7.61 17.81
N THR A 15 -7.52 7.01 18.53
CA THR A 15 -8.74 6.42 17.95
C THR A 15 -9.59 7.47 17.23
N GLU A 16 -9.77 8.65 17.83
CA GLU A 16 -10.46 9.77 17.20
C GLU A 16 -9.73 10.26 15.93
N ALA A 17 -8.40 10.40 16.00
CA ALA A 17 -7.59 10.79 14.84
C ALA A 17 -7.65 9.74 13.70
N CYS A 18 -7.73 8.45 14.03
CA CYS A 18 -7.92 7.38 13.05
C CYS A 18 -9.24 7.56 12.28
N HIS A 19 -10.34 7.81 12.99
CA HIS A 19 -11.65 8.03 12.37
C HIS A 19 -11.75 9.35 11.60
N HIS A 20 -11.07 10.42 12.02
CA HIS A 20 -10.98 11.66 11.24
C HIS A 20 -10.27 11.43 9.90
N LEU A 21 -9.15 10.70 9.89
CA LEU A 21 -8.42 10.38 8.66
C LEU A 21 -9.21 9.47 7.72
N GLU A 22 -9.94 8.49 8.25
CA GLU A 22 -10.85 7.65 7.46
C GLU A 22 -12.03 8.45 6.89
N SER A 23 -12.62 9.35 7.69
CA SER A 23 -13.67 10.26 7.23
C SER A 23 -13.17 11.13 6.06
N GLN A 24 -12.00 11.75 6.19
CA GLN A 24 -11.37 12.53 5.12
C GLN A 24 -11.15 11.69 3.86
N TYR A 25 -10.61 10.48 3.99
CA TYR A 25 -10.42 9.54 2.88
C TYR A 25 -11.75 9.17 2.20
N CYS A 26 -12.80 8.91 2.97
CA CYS A 26 -14.14 8.58 2.44
C CYS A 26 -14.72 9.73 1.62
N HIS A 27 -14.64 10.96 2.13
CA HIS A 27 -15.16 12.18 1.48
C HIS A 27 -14.28 12.69 0.32
N ALA A 28 -12.98 12.37 0.29
CA ALA A 28 -12.04 12.82 -0.73
C ALA A 28 -12.35 12.23 -2.13
N LYS A 29 -12.37 13.09 -3.14
CA LYS A 29 -12.63 12.74 -4.56
C LYS A 29 -11.38 12.20 -5.26
N LEU A 30 -10.86 11.08 -4.74
CA LEU A 30 -9.62 10.41 -5.17
C LEU A 30 -9.61 9.88 -6.62
N GLY A 31 -10.77 9.77 -7.27
CA GLY A 31 -10.88 9.22 -8.62
C GLY A 31 -10.18 7.84 -8.78
N PRO A 32 -9.27 7.67 -9.76
CA PRO A 32 -8.58 6.39 -9.98
C PRO A 32 -7.64 6.00 -8.84
N GLU A 33 -7.12 6.95 -8.06
CA GLU A 33 -6.22 6.63 -6.93
C GLU A 33 -6.92 5.82 -5.83
N ARG A 34 -8.26 5.89 -5.72
CA ARG A 34 -9.03 5.03 -4.78
C ARG A 34 -8.88 3.53 -5.07
N ALA A 35 -8.50 3.15 -6.28
CA ALA A 35 -8.18 1.76 -6.62
C ALA A 35 -6.77 1.34 -6.15
N ARG A 36 -5.83 2.31 -6.09
CA ARG A 36 -4.39 2.12 -5.83
C ARG A 36 -3.99 2.43 -4.38
N TRP A 37 -4.75 3.25 -3.68
CA TRP A 37 -4.49 3.64 -2.29
C TRP A 37 -5.76 3.40 -1.48
N LYS A 38 -5.78 2.31 -0.71
CA LYS A 38 -6.94 1.90 0.08
C LYS A 38 -6.63 2.02 1.56
N LEU A 39 -7.28 2.95 2.24
CA LEU A 39 -7.25 3.12 3.68
C LEU A 39 -8.52 2.54 4.31
N LYS A 40 -8.37 1.98 5.52
CA LYS A 40 -9.45 1.65 6.45
C LYS A 40 -8.96 1.73 7.89
N VAL A 41 -9.84 2.03 8.83
CA VAL A 41 -9.62 1.82 10.27
C VAL A 41 -9.93 0.36 10.59
N CYS A 42 -9.16 -0.19 11.51
CA CYS A 42 -9.29 -1.55 12.01
C CYS A 42 -9.21 -1.54 13.53
N THR A 43 -9.83 -2.53 14.16
CA THR A 43 -9.68 -2.81 15.58
C THR A 43 -9.20 -4.24 15.77
N ALA A 44 -8.37 -4.45 16.78
CA ALA A 44 -7.88 -5.77 17.17
C ALA A 44 -7.85 -5.88 18.70
N LEU A 45 -7.81 -7.11 19.22
CA LEU A 45 -7.52 -7.32 20.64
C LEU A 45 -6.08 -6.91 20.94
N CYS A 46 -5.87 -6.11 21.98
CA CYS A 46 -4.52 -5.78 22.41
C CYS A 46 -3.91 -7.00 23.10
N THR A 47 -2.69 -7.37 22.68
CA THR A 47 -1.95 -8.51 23.24
C THR A 47 -1.01 -8.10 24.38
N ASP A 48 -0.94 -6.81 24.71
CA ASP A 48 -0.09 -6.32 25.78
C ASP A 48 -0.79 -6.43 27.14
N PHE A 49 -0.16 -7.17 28.06
CA PHE A 49 -0.69 -7.39 29.41
C PHE A 49 -0.69 -6.12 30.30
N SER A 50 -0.30 -4.97 29.74
CA SER A 50 -0.15 -3.67 30.40
C SER A 50 -1.41 -2.79 30.40
N PHE A 51 -2.31 -2.96 29.43
CA PHE A 51 -3.61 -2.30 29.41
C PHE A 51 -4.72 -3.29 29.76
N GLU A 52 -5.80 -2.82 30.40
CA GLU A 52 -6.90 -3.66 30.89
C GLU A 52 -7.72 -4.29 29.75
N GLY A 53 -7.22 -5.40 29.18
CA GLY A 53 -7.97 -6.28 28.27
C GLY A 53 -8.64 -5.58 27.08
N GLY A 54 -8.02 -4.52 26.55
CA GLY A 54 -8.65 -3.60 25.61
C GLY A 54 -8.60 -4.02 24.15
N TYR A 55 -9.34 -3.29 23.32
CA TYR A 55 -9.12 -3.26 21.87
C TYR A 55 -8.15 -2.14 21.52
N THR A 56 -7.26 -2.39 20.55
CA THR A 56 -6.45 -1.35 19.92
C THR A 56 -7.05 -0.97 18.56
N THR A 57 -7.17 0.33 18.31
CA THR A 57 -7.52 0.91 17.01
C THR A 57 -6.24 1.13 16.22
N TYR A 58 -6.24 0.84 14.92
CA TYR A 58 -5.14 1.12 14.01
C TYR A 58 -5.63 1.42 12.60
N ILE A 59 -4.79 2.04 11.77
CA ILE A 59 -5.09 2.25 10.35
C ILE A 59 -4.35 1.20 9.53
N GLN A 60 -5.02 0.60 8.54
CA GLN A 60 -4.36 -0.21 7.50
C GLN A 60 -4.47 0.51 6.15
N ILE A 61 -3.34 0.64 5.45
CA ILE A 61 -3.24 1.24 4.11
C ILE A 61 -2.64 0.19 3.17
N ARG A 62 -3.30 -0.08 2.03
CA ARG A 62 -2.84 -1.02 1.01
C ARG A 62 -2.54 -0.31 -0.30
N ARG A 63 -1.35 -0.55 -0.86
CA ARG A 63 -0.85 0.02 -2.12
C ARG A 63 -0.21 -1.08 -2.99
N PRO A 64 -0.52 -1.16 -4.30
CA PRO A 64 0.28 -1.96 -5.21
C PRO A 64 1.66 -1.32 -5.35
N LEU A 65 2.70 -2.13 -5.26
CA LEU A 65 4.04 -1.77 -5.70
C LEU A 65 3.98 -1.50 -7.20
N GLN A 66 4.72 -0.48 -7.66
CA GLN A 66 4.90 -0.31 -9.09
C GLN A 66 5.77 -1.46 -9.61
N THR A 67 5.23 -2.18 -10.59
CA THR A 67 6.01 -3.08 -11.43
C THR A 67 6.76 -2.22 -12.43
N ASP A 68 7.91 -1.68 -12.01
CA ASP A 68 8.93 -1.21 -12.94
C ASP A 68 9.54 -2.45 -13.61
N LEU A 69 8.80 -3.02 -14.56
CA LEU A 69 9.32 -3.92 -15.58
C LEU A 69 9.92 -3.03 -16.66
N ASP A 70 11.22 -2.81 -16.52
CA ASP A 70 11.98 -1.90 -17.34
C ASP A 70 11.98 -2.35 -18.82
N HIS A 71 11.72 -1.40 -19.72
CA HIS A 71 11.84 -1.49 -21.19
C HIS A 71 11.45 -2.80 -21.91
N GLY A 72 10.18 -2.88 -22.33
CA GLY A 72 9.74 -3.84 -23.37
C GLY A 72 8.49 -3.42 -24.15
N ASP A 73 7.51 -2.84 -23.47
CA ASP A 73 6.13 -2.72 -24.00
C ASP A 73 5.82 -1.40 -24.75
N LEU A 74 6.84 -0.75 -25.33
CA LEU A 74 6.68 0.41 -26.23
C LEU A 74 6.94 0.05 -27.71
N SER A 75 7.00 -1.25 -28.04
CA SER A 75 7.34 -1.72 -29.39
C SER A 75 6.25 -2.54 -30.09
N LEU A 76 5.18 -2.96 -29.41
CA LEU A 76 4.22 -3.92 -29.98
C LEU A 76 2.95 -3.29 -30.59
N ASP A 77 2.61 -2.05 -30.22
CA ASP A 77 1.41 -1.37 -30.72
C ASP A 77 1.67 -0.40 -31.90
N LEU A 78 2.90 -0.30 -32.42
CA LEU A 78 3.26 0.60 -33.53
C LEU A 78 3.59 -0.09 -34.87
N GLU A 79 3.38 -1.40 -35.00
CA GLU A 79 3.53 -2.11 -36.27
C GLU A 79 2.20 -2.40 -37.01
N ASN A 80 1.05 -2.24 -36.37
CA ASN A 80 -0.25 -2.62 -36.95
C ASN A 80 -0.97 -1.53 -37.78
N PHE A 81 -0.25 -0.50 -38.23
CA PHE A 81 -0.76 0.51 -39.17
C PHE A 81 0.18 0.75 -40.35
N SER A 82 0.35 -0.28 -41.19
CA SER A 82 0.81 -0.10 -42.57
C SER A 82 -0.21 -0.69 -43.54
N PHE A 83 -0.91 0.18 -44.27
CA PHE A 83 -1.87 -0.20 -45.30
C PHE A 83 -1.14 -0.68 -46.57
N SER A 84 -1.50 -1.87 -47.07
CA SER A 84 -1.27 -2.23 -48.48
C SER A 84 -2.43 -3.07 -49.02
N ASP A 85 -3.23 -2.46 -49.90
CA ASP A 85 -4.27 -3.10 -50.73
C ASP A 85 -3.62 -4.00 -51.81
N GLY A 86 -4.23 -5.14 -52.16
CA GLY A 86 -3.51 -6.19 -52.91
C GLY A 86 -4.21 -7.49 -53.32
N LYS A 87 -5.49 -7.45 -53.73
CA LYS A 87 -6.17 -8.37 -54.68
C LYS A 87 -5.85 -9.90 -54.75
N SER A 88 -6.91 -10.68 -54.44
CA SER A 88 -7.48 -11.83 -55.19
C SER A 88 -6.65 -13.07 -55.57
N HIS A 89 -7.15 -14.26 -55.18
CA HIS A 89 -7.30 -15.40 -56.10
C HIS A 89 -8.31 -16.48 -55.63
N ASP A 90 -8.94 -17.13 -56.60
CA ASP A 90 -10.05 -18.10 -56.49
C ASP A 90 -9.58 -19.49 -57.04
N VAL A 91 -10.22 -20.68 -56.93
CA VAL A 91 -11.49 -21.26 -56.36
C VAL A 91 -11.41 -22.81 -56.57
N PRO A 92 -12.30 -23.77 -56.13
CA PRO A 92 -13.25 -23.94 -55.00
C PRO A 92 -13.20 -25.36 -54.32
N GLY A 93 -14.15 -25.69 -53.42
CA GLY A 93 -14.95 -26.94 -53.52
C GLY A 93 -14.67 -28.14 -52.57
N GLY A 94 -15.75 -28.72 -52.01
CA GLY A 94 -15.73 -30.06 -51.36
C GLY A 94 -16.78 -30.29 -50.27
N ASP A 95 -17.99 -30.72 -50.64
CA ASP A 95 -19.10 -31.05 -49.71
C ASP A 95 -18.75 -32.15 -48.69
N ARG A 96 -19.14 -31.95 -47.42
CA ARG A 96 -19.46 -33.02 -46.44
C ARG A 96 -20.50 -32.55 -45.42
N ASP A 97 -21.76 -32.85 -45.69
CA ASP A 97 -22.86 -32.73 -44.73
C ASP A 97 -22.88 -33.88 -43.69
N MET A 98 -23.59 -33.62 -42.59
CA MET A 98 -24.22 -34.53 -41.60
C MET A 98 -23.44 -34.97 -40.34
N MET A 99 -24.18 -34.92 -39.22
CA MET A 99 -23.90 -35.42 -37.85
C MET A 99 -22.91 -34.57 -37.01
N ASP A 100 -23.20 -34.23 -35.74
CA ASP A 100 -24.45 -34.33 -34.97
C ASP A 100 -24.51 -33.19 -33.93
N ALA A 101 -25.68 -32.90 -33.37
CA ALA A 101 -25.88 -31.81 -32.43
C ALA A 101 -25.56 -32.24 -30.99
N GLU A 102 -24.31 -32.02 -30.57
CA GLU A 102 -23.95 -32.07 -29.14
C GLU A 102 -23.82 -30.66 -28.59
N GLU A 103 -24.80 -30.30 -27.75
CA GLU A 103 -24.92 -29.03 -27.04
C GLU A 103 -23.81 -28.93 -25.99
N ALA A 104 -22.63 -28.49 -26.44
CA ALA A 104 -21.52 -28.18 -25.56
C ALA A 104 -21.90 -27.02 -24.64
N ASP A 105 -22.24 -27.35 -23.39
CA ASP A 105 -22.41 -26.41 -22.28
C ASP A 105 -21.05 -25.77 -21.95
N GLU A 106 -20.60 -24.89 -22.83
CA GLU A 106 -19.44 -24.03 -22.65
C GLU A 106 -19.84 -22.82 -21.81
N ALA A 107 -20.44 -23.09 -20.64
CA ALA A 107 -20.40 -22.25 -19.45
C ALA A 107 -18.96 -22.16 -18.93
N ALA A 108 -18.04 -21.71 -19.81
CA ALA A 108 -16.70 -21.31 -19.47
C ALA A 108 -16.82 -20.16 -18.47
N ILE A 109 -16.77 -20.51 -17.18
CA ILE A 109 -16.54 -19.56 -16.10
C ILE A 109 -15.25 -18.85 -16.47
N VAL A 110 -15.38 -17.64 -17.01
CA VAL A 110 -14.26 -16.74 -17.27
C VAL A 110 -13.64 -16.48 -15.91
N LYS A 111 -12.63 -17.29 -15.57
CA LYS A 111 -11.75 -17.03 -14.45
C LYS A 111 -11.25 -15.61 -14.73
N PRO A 112 -11.60 -14.60 -13.90
CA PRO A 112 -11.15 -13.25 -14.15
C PRO A 112 -9.64 -13.36 -14.23
N GLN A 113 -9.07 -12.98 -15.39
CA GLN A 113 -7.65 -13.15 -15.67
C GLN A 113 -6.89 -12.73 -14.43
N SER A 114 -6.15 -13.67 -13.84
CA SER A 114 -5.38 -13.39 -12.63
C SER A 114 -4.54 -12.18 -12.97
N ARG A 115 -4.87 -11.04 -12.35
CA ARG A 115 -4.13 -9.80 -12.55
C ARG A 115 -2.66 -10.18 -12.37
N PRO A 116 -1.73 -9.70 -13.23
CA PRO A 116 -0.30 -9.98 -13.04
C PRO A 116 0.01 -9.75 -11.57
N ASP A 117 0.77 -10.64 -10.92
CA ASP A 117 0.84 -10.70 -9.45
C ASP A 117 1.54 -9.44 -8.92
N VAL A 118 0.76 -8.36 -8.79
CA VAL A 118 1.25 -7.04 -8.46
C VAL A 118 1.52 -7.07 -6.97
N GLY A 119 2.81 -7.22 -6.65
CA GLY A 119 3.29 -7.14 -5.28
C GLY A 119 2.63 -5.98 -4.54
N LEU A 120 2.18 -6.24 -3.33
CA LEU A 120 1.43 -5.31 -2.52
C LEU A 120 2.30 -4.89 -1.34
N VAL A 121 2.29 -3.61 -1.00
CA VAL A 121 2.69 -3.16 0.34
C VAL A 121 1.43 -2.91 1.17
N GLU A 122 1.41 -3.49 2.36
CA GLU A 122 0.44 -3.24 3.40
C GLU A 122 1.15 -2.51 4.54
N TYR A 123 0.75 -1.26 4.78
CA TYR A 123 1.19 -0.46 5.91
C TYR A 123 0.15 -0.52 7.02
N GLU A 124 0.60 -0.48 8.27
CA GLU A 124 -0.26 -0.32 9.43
C GLU A 124 0.28 0.76 10.36
N ILE A 125 -0.62 1.59 10.91
CA ILE A 125 -0.28 2.69 11.80
C ILE A 125 -0.84 2.35 13.18
N HIS A 126 0.04 2.01 14.11
CA HIS A 126 -0.28 1.60 15.48
C HIS A 126 0.21 2.66 16.47
N LEU A 127 -0.51 2.88 17.58
CA LEU A 127 -0.01 3.74 18.68
C LEU A 127 1.11 3.01 19.44
N HIS A 128 2.29 3.62 19.54
CA HIS A 128 3.37 3.03 20.32
C HIS A 128 3.06 3.12 21.83
N PRO A 129 3.06 2.01 22.60
CA PRO A 129 2.56 2.00 23.99
C PRO A 129 3.35 2.93 24.92
N THR A 130 4.69 2.92 24.82
CA THR A 130 5.57 3.76 25.66
C THR A 130 5.59 5.24 25.25
N TYR A 131 5.98 5.54 24.00
CA TYR A 131 6.16 6.93 23.52
C TYR A 131 4.84 7.64 23.21
N ARG A 132 3.71 6.91 23.09
CA ARG A 132 2.39 7.45 22.77
C ARG A 132 2.37 8.30 21.50
N VAL A 133 3.14 7.90 20.50
CA VAL A 133 3.14 8.46 19.13
C VAL A 133 2.85 7.33 18.15
N PRO A 134 2.33 7.61 16.94
CA PRO A 134 2.11 6.54 15.97
C PRO A 134 3.43 5.95 15.47
N CYS A 135 3.38 4.68 15.10
CA CYS A 135 4.49 3.89 14.58
C CYS A 135 4.05 3.25 13.25
N LEU A 136 4.84 3.43 12.19
CA LEU A 136 4.54 2.90 10.86
C LEU A 136 5.10 1.49 10.73
N TRP A 137 4.24 0.49 10.70
CA TRP A 137 4.58 -0.89 10.36
C TRP A 137 4.29 -1.14 8.88
N PHE A 138 4.99 -2.08 8.26
CA PHE A 138 4.69 -2.50 6.89
C PHE A 138 5.17 -3.91 6.55
N THR A 139 4.47 -4.53 5.61
CA THR A 139 4.81 -5.83 5.02
C THR A 139 4.68 -5.77 3.50
N LEU A 140 5.55 -6.51 2.82
CA LEU A 140 5.42 -6.79 1.39
C LEU A 140 4.71 -8.14 1.22
N ARG A 141 3.82 -8.23 0.24
CA ARG A 141 3.00 -9.41 -0.08
C ARG A 141 3.00 -9.62 -1.59
N ASN A 142 2.68 -10.83 -2.05
CA ASN A 142 2.54 -11.15 -3.48
C ASN A 142 3.79 -10.79 -4.31
N LEU A 143 4.99 -11.00 -3.75
CA LEU A 143 6.23 -10.83 -4.51
C LEU A 143 6.51 -12.08 -5.37
N PRO A 144 7.26 -11.95 -6.46
CA PRO A 144 7.75 -13.08 -7.26
C PRO A 144 8.47 -14.16 -6.41
N PRO A 145 8.43 -15.44 -6.79
CA PRO A 145 9.01 -16.54 -5.98
C PRO A 145 10.51 -16.44 -5.72
N ASP A 146 11.25 -15.71 -6.55
CA ASP A 146 12.67 -15.41 -6.41
C ASP A 146 12.96 -14.28 -5.40
N GLU A 147 11.92 -13.60 -4.89
CA GLU A 147 12.06 -12.41 -4.06
C GLU A 147 11.44 -12.58 -2.65
N PRO A 148 12.27 -12.73 -1.60
CA PRO A 148 11.77 -12.83 -0.23
C PRO A 148 11.13 -11.52 0.23
N ALA A 149 9.88 -11.61 0.68
CA ALA A 149 9.07 -10.50 1.21
C ALA A 149 9.65 -9.89 2.50
N PHE A 150 10.23 -10.72 3.37
CA PHE A 150 10.92 -10.29 4.59
C PHE A 150 12.43 -10.20 4.34
N ASN A 151 12.83 -9.27 3.47
CA ASN A 151 14.23 -8.92 3.23
C ASN A 151 14.37 -7.40 3.13
N ILE A 152 15.40 -6.85 3.77
CA ILE A 152 15.66 -5.42 3.76
C ILE A 152 16.10 -4.91 2.38
N ASP A 153 16.84 -5.70 1.60
CA ASP A 153 17.26 -5.31 0.25
C ASP A 153 16.07 -5.21 -0.71
N THR A 154 15.08 -6.11 -0.56
CA THR A 154 13.77 -6.07 -1.22
C THR A 154 13.05 -4.74 -0.92
N VAL A 155 13.00 -4.33 0.36
CA VAL A 155 12.42 -3.04 0.79
C VAL A 155 13.18 -1.86 0.16
N PHE A 156 14.51 -1.85 0.24
CA PHE A 156 15.33 -0.79 -0.37
C PHE A 156 15.23 -0.75 -1.91
N ARG A 157 14.90 -1.86 -2.57
CA ARG A 157 14.72 -1.91 -4.02
C ARG A 157 13.33 -1.46 -4.48
N ARG A 158 12.26 -1.95 -3.84
CA ARG A 158 10.86 -1.74 -4.29
C ARG A 158 10.11 -0.62 -3.59
N LEU A 159 10.57 -0.17 -2.41
CA LEU A 159 9.77 0.65 -1.52
C LEU A 159 10.41 2.01 -1.16
N VAL A 160 11.72 2.02 -0.91
CA VAL A 160 12.48 3.23 -0.55
C VAL A 160 12.81 4.04 -1.82
N PRO A 161 12.40 5.32 -1.95
CA PRO A 161 12.84 6.18 -3.06
C PRO A 161 14.35 6.49 -3.00
N ASP A 162 15.02 6.64 -4.15
CA ASP A 162 16.49 6.77 -4.23
C ASP A 162 17.06 7.91 -3.36
N GLU A 163 16.35 9.04 -3.28
CA GLU A 163 16.71 10.19 -2.44
C GLU A 163 16.85 9.83 -0.94
N TYR A 164 16.06 8.88 -0.43
CA TYR A 164 16.16 8.42 0.96
C TYR A 164 17.21 7.31 1.12
N LYS A 165 17.51 6.50 0.09
CA LYS A 165 18.38 5.31 0.22
C LYS A 165 19.74 5.62 0.84
N ALA A 166 20.36 6.74 0.46
CA ALA A 166 21.64 7.17 1.02
C ALA A 166 21.52 7.61 2.49
N GLY A 167 20.51 8.40 2.82
CA GLY A 167 20.25 8.88 4.18
C GLY A 167 19.94 7.74 5.16
N LEU A 168 19.06 6.82 4.77
CA LEU A 168 18.76 5.64 5.58
C LEU A 168 20.04 4.80 5.77
N ARG A 169 20.78 4.45 4.71
CA ARG A 169 22.03 3.66 4.86
C ARG A 169 23.11 4.34 5.70
N ALA A 170 23.14 5.68 5.77
CA ALA A 170 24.11 6.43 6.57
C ALA A 170 23.78 6.46 8.08
N LEU A 171 22.52 6.28 8.47
CA LEU A 171 22.04 6.35 9.85
C LEU A 171 22.25 5.05 10.67
N GLY A 172 23.14 4.17 10.21
CA GLY A 172 23.37 2.83 10.77
C GLY A 172 22.60 1.75 10.00
N ALA A 173 22.81 0.48 10.38
CA ALA A 173 22.59 -0.70 9.54
C ALA A 173 21.22 -0.83 8.82
N VAL A 174 20.15 -0.20 9.33
CA VAL A 174 18.80 -0.22 8.73
C VAL A 174 18.14 1.17 8.68
N GLY A 175 18.85 2.24 9.09
CA GLY A 175 18.48 3.61 8.72
C GLY A 175 17.16 4.16 9.23
N GLY A 176 16.71 3.76 10.43
CA GLY A 176 15.40 4.16 10.94
C GLY A 176 14.25 3.28 10.43
N ILE A 177 14.45 2.44 9.42
CA ILE A 177 13.69 1.20 9.28
C ILE A 177 14.26 0.19 10.30
N SER A 178 13.45 -0.72 10.79
CA SER A 178 13.83 -1.83 11.67
C SER A 178 12.87 -3.00 11.45
N ALA A 179 13.15 -4.15 12.03
CA ALA A 179 12.30 -5.33 11.93
C ALA A 179 12.09 -5.98 13.30
N ASP A 180 10.85 -6.33 13.61
CA ASP A 180 10.46 -7.02 14.85
C ASP A 180 9.10 -7.72 14.63
N HIS A 181 8.54 -8.30 15.68
CA HIS A 181 7.25 -8.97 15.69
C HIS A 181 6.12 -7.95 15.69
N HIS A 182 5.19 -8.07 14.74
CA HIS A 182 4.08 -7.15 14.57
C HIS A 182 3.16 -7.13 15.82
N PRO A 183 2.77 -5.95 16.35
CA PRO A 183 2.14 -5.84 17.67
C PRO A 183 0.79 -6.57 17.80
N VAL A 184 0.06 -6.75 16.69
CA VAL A 184 -1.26 -7.42 16.69
C VAL A 184 -1.17 -8.90 16.31
N THR A 185 -0.24 -9.28 15.44
CA THR A 185 -0.24 -10.60 14.77
C THR A 185 0.97 -11.46 15.11
N GLY A 186 2.00 -10.90 15.77
CA GLY A 186 3.21 -11.60 16.17
C GLY A 186 4.12 -12.05 15.02
N VAL A 187 3.77 -11.80 13.76
CA VAL A 187 4.61 -12.18 12.61
C VAL A 187 5.75 -11.18 12.39
N PRO A 188 6.92 -11.60 11.89
CA PRO A 188 8.00 -10.68 11.55
C PRO A 188 7.54 -9.65 10.50
N SER A 189 7.74 -8.37 10.82
CA SER A 189 7.35 -7.23 9.99
C SER A 189 8.39 -6.11 10.09
N PHE A 190 8.42 -5.23 9.10
CA PHE A 190 9.24 -4.02 9.16
C PHE A 190 8.47 -2.89 9.85
N PHE A 191 9.19 -1.96 10.47
CA PHE A 191 8.62 -0.72 11.00
C PHE A 191 9.60 0.45 10.86
N VAL A 192 9.09 1.67 10.89
CA VAL A 192 9.88 2.91 10.97
C VAL A 192 9.96 3.36 12.43
N HIS A 193 11.17 3.50 12.95
CA HIS A 193 11.46 3.75 14.34
C HIS A 193 11.04 5.18 14.77
N PRO A 194 10.23 5.36 15.82
CA PRO A 194 9.56 6.63 16.10
C PRO A 194 10.45 7.72 16.75
N CYS A 195 11.70 7.43 17.12
CA CYS A 195 12.50 8.28 18.02
C CYS A 195 12.78 9.71 17.54
N LEU A 196 12.78 9.98 16.24
CA LEU A 196 13.00 11.32 15.69
C LEU A 196 11.71 12.03 15.23
N LEU A 197 10.57 11.34 15.31
CA LEU A 197 9.30 11.82 14.72
C LEU A 197 8.52 12.73 15.68
N GLY A 198 8.61 12.48 16.99
CA GLY A 198 7.99 13.34 18.01
C GLY A 198 8.50 14.79 17.94
N ASP A 199 9.82 14.95 17.80
CA ASP A 199 10.49 16.26 17.65
C ASP A 199 10.33 16.89 16.26
N ALA A 200 9.89 16.10 15.27
CA ALA A 200 9.56 16.61 13.94
C ALA A 200 8.13 17.18 13.91
N ILE A 201 7.15 16.43 14.41
CA ILE A 201 5.75 16.85 14.41
C ILE A 201 5.48 18.02 15.37
N SER A 202 6.23 18.13 16.48
CA SER A 202 6.08 19.21 17.48
C SER A 202 6.26 20.63 16.93
N LYS A 203 6.82 20.78 15.72
CA LYS A 203 7.03 22.04 15.00
C LYS A 203 5.82 22.49 14.19
N PHE A 204 4.77 21.67 14.10
CA PHE A 204 3.57 21.93 13.31
C PHE A 204 2.37 22.22 14.24
N GLU A 205 1.55 23.18 13.86
CA GLU A 205 0.22 23.33 14.45
C GLU A 205 -0.67 22.18 13.97
N CYS A 206 -1.09 21.32 14.89
CA CYS A 206 -1.94 20.19 14.56
C CYS A 206 -2.96 19.89 15.65
N ASP A 207 -4.05 19.26 15.22
CA ASP A 207 -5.16 18.82 16.04
C ASP A 207 -5.46 17.34 15.71
N ARG A 208 -6.41 16.73 16.42
CA ARG A 208 -6.83 15.34 16.13
C ARG A 208 -7.32 15.13 14.70
N THR A 209 -7.74 16.19 14.00
CA THR A 209 -8.29 16.13 12.65
C THR A 209 -7.19 16.01 11.59
N ASN A 210 -6.04 16.69 11.77
CA ASN A 210 -4.96 16.71 10.79
C ASN A 210 -3.66 15.98 11.21
N TYR A 211 -3.51 15.61 12.49
CA TYR A 211 -2.30 15.00 13.05
C TYR A 211 -1.79 13.80 12.22
N LEU A 212 -2.65 12.84 11.87
CA LEU A 212 -2.22 11.65 11.13
C LEU A 212 -1.87 11.94 9.67
N MET A 213 -2.49 12.94 9.01
CA MET A 213 -2.06 13.36 7.67
C MET A 213 -0.66 13.97 7.71
N ILE A 214 -0.41 14.88 8.68
CA ILE A 214 0.89 15.52 8.87
C ILE A 214 1.95 14.47 9.22
N TRP A 215 1.63 13.56 10.14
CA TRP A 215 2.53 12.47 10.54
C TRP A 215 2.88 11.55 9.35
N ILE A 216 1.90 11.12 8.53
CA ILE A 216 2.17 10.33 7.31
C ILE A 216 3.05 11.13 6.34
N GLY A 217 2.84 12.44 6.19
CA GLY A 217 3.68 13.30 5.36
C GLY A 217 5.15 13.37 5.84
N LEU A 218 5.39 13.27 7.15
CA LEU A 218 6.73 13.29 7.74
C LEU A 218 7.46 11.93 7.66
N VAL A 219 6.75 10.81 7.88
CA VAL A 219 7.37 9.47 7.93
C VAL A 219 7.27 8.69 6.62
N GLY A 220 6.16 8.82 5.89
CA GLY A 220 5.78 7.90 4.82
C GLY A 220 6.74 7.91 3.64
N GLY A 221 7.31 9.09 3.31
CA GLY A 221 8.17 9.28 2.14
C GLY A 221 9.35 8.31 2.07
N CYS A 222 9.98 8.01 3.21
CA CYS A 222 11.14 7.10 3.26
C CYS A 222 10.80 5.64 2.91
N VAL A 223 9.52 5.26 2.97
CA VAL A 223 8.99 3.93 2.62
C VAL A 223 7.89 4.03 1.56
N GLY A 224 7.94 5.04 0.69
CA GLY A 224 7.06 5.16 -0.47
C GLY A 224 5.57 5.21 -0.13
N LEU A 225 5.22 5.73 1.05
CA LEU A 225 3.85 6.04 1.47
C LEU A 225 3.64 7.55 1.41
N TRP A 226 2.53 7.98 0.84
CA TRP A 226 2.14 9.39 0.78
C TRP A 226 0.64 9.53 1.08
N VAL A 227 0.22 10.73 1.47
CA VAL A 227 -1.20 11.10 1.53
C VAL A 227 -1.63 11.58 0.13
N PRO A 228 -2.71 11.06 -0.47
CA PRO A 228 -3.25 11.59 -1.72
C PRO A 228 -3.62 13.07 -1.59
N LYS A 229 -3.24 13.90 -2.57
CA LYS A 229 -3.44 15.36 -2.53
C LYS A 229 -4.92 15.75 -2.37
N GLU A 230 -5.85 14.95 -2.89
CA GLU A 230 -7.29 15.18 -2.81
C GLU A 230 -7.86 15.03 -1.38
N MET A 231 -7.08 14.46 -0.44
CA MET A 231 -7.41 14.48 0.99
C MET A 231 -6.98 15.78 1.68
N ALA A 232 -6.01 16.51 1.11
CA ALA A 232 -5.50 17.78 1.63
C ALA A 232 -6.18 19.03 1.03
N ILE A 233 -7.01 18.87 0.00
CA ILE A 233 -7.73 19.96 -0.70
C ILE A 233 -9.23 19.88 -0.33
N GLN A 234 -9.54 19.89 0.97
CA GLN A 234 -10.91 19.89 1.51
C GLN A 234 -11.30 21.27 2.04
#